data_AF-A0A7H0Y8T5-F1
#
_entry.id   AF-A0A7H0Y8T5-F1
#
_cell.length_a   1.000
_cell.length_b   1.000
_cell.length_c   1.000
_cell.angle_alpha   90.00
_cell.angle_beta   90.00
_cell.angle_gamma   90.00
#
_symmetry.space_group_name_H-M   'P 1'
#
loop_
_entity.id
_entity.type
_entity.pdbx_description
1 polymer ?
#
loop_
_entity_poly.entity_id
_entity_poly.type
_entity_poly.pdbx_seq_one_letter_code
_entity_poly.pdbx_strand_id
1 'polypeptide(L)'
;MDEQHISHNPQETARQMYIRHGQNYGPDTNRMAEISKTYGNSTLYRRWGATVFDFIFFVIGYICFFISVIQITDRWFLPLAIATRCILLIAFFSYYLLLEGYTGYTLGKFVFRIKVVNGEGKPPGFLKSLIRTLLRLIDTNPLLMGGIPAGISVLVTASRQRIGDLAAGTYVVKVRDLEPISKKTMKRSLFIFFTAMVILGASFVNAIFILADSYVPPEAPVSKKEQSYVSKDGRFQISAPLDWSTDPDREKITDIAIFNPYIQKSVAVVSNSKKELGNVTLQHYTKKIQYNMTKEFNLSTVGPSSNTTIHGYPAIEFTIKGQKDVNHYVTHVAIIETENDYYQVLGYAPASKDGRLKQELHDIIYSFREVRH
;
A
#
# COMPACT_ATOMS: atom_id res chain seq x y z
N MET A 1 -25.60 -68.51 1.24
CA MET A 1 -26.26 -67.60 2.20
C MET A 1 -25.22 -66.53 2.48
N ASP A 2 -25.28 -65.45 1.71
CA ASP A 2 -24.33 -64.34 1.84
C ASP A 2 -24.86 -63.35 2.88
N GLU A 3 -24.25 -63.32 4.07
CA GLU A 3 -24.46 -62.25 5.04
C GLU A 3 -23.69 -61.01 4.58
N GLN A 4 -24.42 -60.06 4.01
CA GLN A 4 -23.91 -58.71 3.77
C GLN A 4 -23.69 -58.00 5.12
N HIS A 5 -22.42 -57.81 5.47
CA HIS A 5 -21.99 -56.91 6.53
C HIS A 5 -22.36 -55.46 6.14
N ILE A 6 -23.54 -55.01 6.55
CA ILE A 6 -23.93 -53.59 6.45
C ILE A 6 -23.15 -52.83 7.53
N SER A 7 -22.15 -52.04 7.13
CA SER A 7 -21.44 -51.14 8.03
C SER A 7 -22.42 -50.13 8.62
N HIS A 8 -22.75 -50.27 9.90
CA HIS A 8 -23.67 -49.39 10.59
C HIS A 8 -22.95 -48.07 10.93
N ASN A 9 -23.10 -47.06 10.06
CA ASN A 9 -22.58 -45.71 10.30
C ASN A 9 -23.47 -44.99 11.34
N PRO A 10 -22.99 -44.72 12.56
CA PRO A 10 -23.82 -44.16 13.64
C PRO A 10 -24.41 -42.78 13.29
N GLN A 11 -23.79 -42.04 12.37
CA GLN A 11 -24.27 -40.73 11.92
C GLN A 11 -25.45 -40.82 10.94
N GLU A 12 -25.58 -41.94 10.20
CA GLU A 12 -26.74 -42.18 9.32
C GLU A 12 -27.97 -42.62 10.11
N THR A 13 -27.79 -43.46 11.15
CA THR A 13 -28.87 -43.94 12.01
C THR A 13 -29.53 -42.80 12.79
N ALA A 14 -28.74 -41.84 13.30
CA ALA A 14 -29.27 -40.64 13.95
C ALA A 14 -30.05 -39.74 12.97
N ARG A 15 -29.52 -39.54 11.75
CA ARG A 15 -30.18 -38.73 10.72
C ARG A 15 -31.53 -39.33 10.30
N GLN A 16 -31.61 -40.65 10.16
CA GLN A 16 -32.84 -41.36 9.79
C GLN A 16 -33.85 -41.44 10.95
N MET A 17 -33.40 -41.60 12.20
CA MET A 17 -34.28 -41.51 13.38
C MET A 17 -34.91 -40.12 13.51
N TYR A 18 -34.15 -39.04 13.29
CA TYR A 18 -34.66 -37.68 13.41
C TYR A 18 -35.61 -37.26 12.27
N ILE A 19 -35.38 -37.72 11.03
CA ILE A 19 -36.33 -37.48 9.92
C ILE A 19 -37.66 -38.21 10.16
N ARG A 20 -37.63 -39.40 10.78
CA ARG A 20 -38.83 -40.20 11.07
C ARG A 20 -39.62 -39.71 12.30
N HIS A 21 -39.01 -38.96 13.22
CA HIS A 21 -39.66 -38.44 14.44
C HIS A 21 -39.92 -36.92 14.44
N GLY A 22 -39.60 -36.23 13.35
CA GLY A 22 -39.77 -34.78 13.19
C GLY A 22 -41.21 -34.24 13.22
N GLN A 23 -42.23 -35.07 13.50
CA GLN A 23 -43.61 -34.61 13.74
C GLN A 23 -44.04 -34.63 15.22
N ASN A 24 -43.24 -35.20 16.13
CA ASN A 24 -43.66 -35.45 17.53
C ASN A 24 -42.81 -34.75 18.61
N TYR A 25 -42.12 -33.64 18.28
CA TYR A 25 -41.50 -32.80 19.31
C TYR A 25 -42.48 -31.71 19.75
N GLY A 26 -42.86 -31.75 21.02
CA GLY A 26 -43.75 -30.76 21.65
C GLY A 26 -43.18 -29.33 21.64
N PRO A 27 -43.97 -28.34 22.08
CA PRO A 27 -43.77 -26.90 21.78
C PRO A 27 -42.46 -26.26 22.28
N ASP A 28 -41.71 -26.91 23.18
CA ASP A 28 -40.70 -26.24 24.02
C ASP A 28 -39.24 -26.73 23.86
N THR A 29 -38.93 -27.63 22.92
CA THR A 29 -37.52 -28.02 22.69
C THR A 29 -36.88 -27.15 21.60
N ASN A 30 -35.89 -26.33 21.98
CA ASN A 30 -35.05 -25.58 21.05
C ASN A 30 -34.29 -26.57 20.13
N ARG A 31 -34.88 -26.91 18.97
CA ARG A 31 -34.35 -27.84 17.95
C ARG A 31 -32.85 -27.67 17.69
N MET A 32 -32.38 -26.42 17.61
CA MET A 32 -30.96 -26.13 17.36
C MET A 32 -30.02 -26.41 18.55
N ALA A 33 -30.54 -26.38 19.78
CA ALA A 33 -29.79 -26.71 20.99
C ALA A 33 -29.49 -28.21 21.09
N GLU A 34 -30.45 -29.05 20.70
CA GLU A 34 -30.24 -30.51 20.67
C GLU A 34 -29.23 -30.90 19.59
N ILE A 35 -29.39 -30.34 18.38
CA ILE A 35 -28.44 -30.55 17.28
C ILE A 35 -27.03 -30.12 17.69
N SER A 36 -26.87 -28.98 18.37
CA SER A 36 -25.54 -28.48 18.74
C SER A 36 -24.83 -29.35 19.78
N LYS A 37 -25.56 -30.03 20.67
CA LYS A 37 -25.02 -30.99 21.65
C LYS A 37 -24.39 -32.22 20.99
N THR A 38 -24.93 -32.67 19.85
CA THR A 38 -24.42 -33.86 19.12
C THR A 38 -23.04 -33.64 18.49
N TYR A 39 -22.61 -32.39 18.36
CA TYR A 39 -21.35 -32.09 17.71
C TYR A 39 -20.15 -32.45 18.59
N GLY A 40 -19.13 -33.04 17.99
CA GLY A 40 -17.80 -33.19 18.61
C GLY A 40 -16.91 -31.95 18.43
N ASN A 41 -15.64 -32.08 18.80
CA ASN A 41 -14.64 -30.99 18.75
C ASN A 41 -14.42 -30.43 17.33
N SER A 42 -14.82 -31.15 16.28
CA SER A 42 -14.85 -30.66 14.89
C SER A 42 -15.49 -29.29 14.71
N THR A 43 -16.50 -28.95 15.53
CA THR A 43 -17.21 -27.68 15.42
C THR A 43 -16.41 -26.54 16.05
N LEU A 44 -15.59 -26.82 17.06
CA LEU A 44 -14.65 -25.86 17.64
C LEU A 44 -13.60 -25.45 16.59
N TYR A 45 -12.97 -26.40 15.92
CA TYR A 45 -11.98 -26.12 14.88
C TYR A 45 -12.56 -25.34 13.70
N ARG A 46 -13.77 -25.69 13.24
CA ARG A 46 -14.45 -24.92 12.18
C ARG A 46 -14.77 -23.49 12.60
N ARG A 47 -15.20 -23.29 13.86
CA ARG A 47 -15.45 -21.96 14.42
C ARG A 47 -14.17 -21.16 14.58
N TRP A 48 -13.06 -21.79 14.96
CA TRP A 48 -11.76 -21.13 15.10
C TRP A 48 -11.17 -20.77 13.73
N GLY A 49 -11.13 -21.71 12.80
CA GLY A 49 -10.67 -21.47 11.43
C GLY A 49 -11.48 -20.39 10.72
N ALA A 50 -12.81 -20.35 10.91
CA ALA A 50 -13.65 -19.28 10.40
C ALA A 50 -13.25 -17.90 10.97
N THR A 51 -13.01 -17.80 12.28
CA THR A 51 -12.55 -16.55 12.91
C THR A 51 -11.18 -16.13 12.38
N VAL A 52 -10.22 -17.06 12.25
CA VAL A 52 -8.87 -16.77 11.72
C VAL A 52 -8.94 -16.29 10.28
N PHE A 53 -9.74 -16.94 9.45
CA PHE A 53 -9.92 -16.54 8.05
C PHE A 53 -10.51 -15.13 7.95
N ASP A 54 -11.57 -14.84 8.71
CA ASP A 54 -12.16 -13.51 8.75
C ASP A 54 -11.12 -12.47 9.24
N PHE A 55 -10.30 -12.81 10.24
CA PHE A 55 -9.24 -11.93 10.76
C PHE A 55 -8.16 -11.63 9.71
N ILE A 56 -7.61 -12.65 9.03
CA ILE A 56 -6.60 -12.48 7.98
C ILE A 56 -7.15 -11.61 6.86
N PHE A 57 -8.38 -11.87 6.41
CA PHE A 57 -9.03 -11.06 5.37
C PHE A 57 -9.08 -9.58 5.74
N PHE A 58 -9.46 -9.26 6.98
CA PHE A 58 -9.51 -7.88 7.46
C PHE A 58 -8.14 -7.26 7.69
N VAL A 59 -7.17 -8.00 8.20
CA VAL A 59 -5.79 -7.50 8.39
C VAL A 59 -5.15 -7.17 7.05
N ILE A 60 -5.28 -8.05 6.05
CA ILE A 60 -4.79 -7.78 4.69
C ILE A 60 -5.50 -6.55 4.10
N GLY A 61 -6.83 -6.50 4.19
CA GLY A 61 -7.60 -5.34 3.71
C GLY A 61 -7.19 -4.04 4.38
N TYR A 62 -6.95 -4.06 5.70
CA TYR A 62 -6.50 -2.90 6.46
C TYR A 62 -5.09 -2.46 6.08
N ILE A 63 -4.14 -3.39 5.97
CA ILE A 63 -2.76 -3.08 5.55
C ILE A 63 -2.75 -2.45 4.16
N CYS A 64 -3.50 -3.02 3.21
CA CYS A 64 -3.52 -2.54 1.84
C CYS A 64 -4.19 -1.16 1.76
N PHE A 65 -5.30 -0.97 2.48
CA PHE A 65 -5.88 0.35 2.61
C PHE A 65 -4.91 1.36 3.24
N PHE A 66 -4.21 0.99 4.32
CA PHE A 66 -3.26 1.86 5.00
C PHE A 66 -2.13 2.31 4.07
N ILE A 67 -1.57 1.38 3.30
CA ILE A 67 -0.57 1.66 2.26
C ILE A 67 -1.16 2.60 1.19
N SER A 68 -2.41 2.37 0.78
CA SER A 68 -3.08 3.20 -0.23
C SER A 68 -3.26 4.67 0.17
N VAL A 69 -3.24 4.97 1.47
CA VAL A 69 -3.44 6.32 2.03
C VAL A 69 -2.11 6.99 2.44
N ILE A 70 -1.01 6.25 2.54
CA ILE A 70 0.30 6.77 3.00
C ILE A 70 0.85 7.89 2.11
N GLN A 71 0.46 7.97 0.84
CA GLN A 71 0.88 9.06 -0.04
C GLN A 71 0.10 10.37 0.18
N ILE A 72 -1.03 10.33 0.90
CA ILE A 72 -1.81 11.51 1.28
C ILE A 72 -1.33 12.02 2.65
N THR A 73 -0.01 12.20 2.80
CA THR A 73 0.62 12.64 4.08
C THR A 73 1.09 14.09 3.99
N ASP A 74 0.32 14.95 3.32
CA ASP A 74 0.37 16.37 3.61
C ASP A 74 -0.40 16.64 4.91
N ARG A 75 0.16 17.45 5.81
CA ARG A 75 -0.45 17.76 7.13
C ARG A 75 -1.90 18.27 7.03
N TRP A 76 -2.28 18.83 5.89
CA TRP A 76 -3.63 19.31 5.59
C TRP A 76 -4.68 18.18 5.44
N PHE A 77 -4.28 16.95 5.12
CA PHE A 77 -5.20 15.81 4.90
C PHE A 77 -5.32 14.85 6.09
N LEU A 78 -4.66 15.15 7.22
CA LEU A 78 -4.72 14.33 8.43
C LEU A 78 -6.18 14.05 8.92
N PRO A 79 -7.11 15.03 8.93
CA PRO A 79 -8.50 14.78 9.34
C PRO A 79 -9.22 13.78 8.42
N LEU A 80 -8.95 13.84 7.11
CA LEU A 80 -9.52 12.92 6.13
C LEU A 80 -9.00 11.50 6.37
N ALA A 81 -7.68 11.35 6.60
CA ALA A 81 -7.08 10.06 6.91
C ALA A 81 -7.63 9.45 8.22
N ILE A 82 -7.89 10.28 9.24
CA ILE A 82 -8.54 9.82 10.50
C ILE A 82 -9.98 9.40 10.22
N ALA A 83 -10.75 10.22 9.50
CA ALA A 83 -12.14 9.91 9.16
C ALA A 83 -12.26 8.59 8.39
N THR A 84 -11.37 8.32 7.43
CA THR A 84 -11.43 7.06 6.68
C THR A 84 -11.05 5.83 7.53
N ARG A 85 -10.12 5.97 8.50
CA ARG A 85 -9.83 4.89 9.47
C ARG A 85 -11.04 4.58 10.35
N CYS A 86 -11.74 5.62 10.81
CA CYS A 86 -13.00 5.45 11.55
C CYS A 86 -14.06 4.76 10.70
N ILE A 87 -14.21 5.13 9.42
CA ILE A 87 -15.14 4.50 8.47
C ILE A 87 -14.84 3.01 8.30
N LEU A 88 -13.56 2.62 8.18
CA LEU A 88 -13.19 1.21 8.05
C LEU A 88 -13.44 0.40 9.31
N LEU A 89 -13.21 0.98 10.48
CA LEU A 89 -13.55 0.36 11.75
C LEU A 89 -15.06 0.15 11.85
N ILE A 90 -15.86 1.16 11.47
CA ILE A 90 -17.31 1.05 11.38
C ILE A 90 -17.72 -0.04 10.36
N ALA A 91 -17.06 -0.10 9.21
CA ALA A 91 -17.31 -1.11 8.19
C ALA A 91 -17.01 -2.53 8.68
N PHE A 92 -15.95 -2.73 9.47
CA PHE A 92 -15.62 -4.00 10.11
C PHE A 92 -16.73 -4.48 11.06
N PHE A 93 -17.20 -3.61 11.95
CA PHE A 93 -18.29 -3.98 12.86
C PHE A 93 -19.61 -4.17 12.12
N SER A 94 -19.88 -3.34 11.11
CA SER A 94 -21.06 -3.44 10.26
C SER A 94 -21.07 -4.73 9.44
N TYR A 95 -19.91 -5.21 8.99
CA TYR A 95 -19.77 -6.48 8.29
C TYR A 95 -20.31 -7.63 9.13
N TYR A 96 -19.87 -7.78 10.39
CA TYR A 96 -20.35 -8.85 11.26
C TYR A 96 -21.81 -8.66 11.61
N LEU A 97 -22.22 -7.43 11.92
CA LEU A 97 -23.60 -7.10 12.30
C LEU A 97 -24.60 -7.43 11.19
N LEU A 98 -24.32 -7.00 9.96
CA LEU A 98 -25.24 -7.14 8.83
C LEU A 98 -25.21 -8.56 8.28
N LEU A 99 -24.03 -9.15 8.04
CA LEU A 99 -23.94 -10.49 7.45
C LEU A 99 -24.45 -11.55 8.43
N GLU A 100 -24.02 -11.54 9.69
CA GLU A 100 -24.54 -12.51 10.67
C GLU A 100 -26.03 -12.26 10.95
N GLY A 101 -26.47 -11.01 11.04
CA GLY A 101 -27.87 -10.66 11.30
C GLY A 101 -28.82 -11.14 10.20
N TYR A 102 -28.50 -10.86 8.93
CA TYR A 102 -29.39 -11.19 7.81
C TYR A 102 -29.23 -12.61 7.28
N THR A 103 -28.04 -13.21 7.39
CA THR A 103 -27.78 -14.53 6.81
C THR A 103 -27.31 -15.59 7.78
N GLY A 104 -26.77 -15.20 8.94
CA GLY A 104 -26.08 -16.11 9.83
C GLY A 104 -24.68 -16.52 9.34
N TYR A 105 -24.19 -15.96 8.24
CA TYR A 105 -22.84 -16.22 7.72
C TYR A 105 -21.90 -15.05 7.96
N THR A 106 -20.62 -15.38 8.01
CA THR A 106 -19.47 -14.53 7.67
C THR A 106 -18.72 -15.25 6.55
N LEU A 107 -17.68 -14.64 5.98
CA LEU A 107 -16.90 -15.28 4.92
C LEU A 107 -16.23 -16.54 5.40
N GLY A 108 -15.55 -16.47 6.55
CA GLY A 108 -14.97 -17.61 7.21
C GLY A 108 -16.03 -18.66 7.49
N LYS A 109 -17.19 -18.30 8.06
CA LYS A 109 -18.24 -19.28 8.34
C LYS A 109 -18.81 -19.93 7.08
N PHE A 110 -18.91 -19.19 5.98
CA PHE A 110 -19.30 -19.72 4.68
C PHE A 110 -18.29 -20.74 4.16
N VAL A 111 -16.99 -20.40 4.18
CA VAL A 111 -15.89 -21.30 3.78
C VAL A 111 -15.87 -22.57 4.63
N PHE A 112 -16.04 -22.44 5.95
CA PHE A 112 -16.04 -23.56 6.89
C PHE A 112 -17.39 -24.29 7.00
N ARG A 113 -18.38 -23.92 6.18
CA ARG A 113 -19.72 -24.53 6.09
C ARG A 113 -20.45 -24.60 7.44
N ILE A 114 -20.38 -23.52 8.21
CA ILE A 114 -21.09 -23.33 9.48
C ILE A 114 -21.96 -22.06 9.42
N LYS A 115 -23.04 -22.01 10.19
CA LYS A 115 -24.01 -20.92 10.17
C LYS A 115 -24.53 -20.61 11.56
N VAL A 116 -24.68 -19.33 11.88
CA VAL A 116 -25.36 -18.86 13.09
C VAL A 116 -26.87 -18.82 12.84
N VAL A 117 -27.62 -19.38 13.77
CA VAL A 117 -29.08 -19.44 13.72
C VAL A 117 -29.71 -19.18 15.08
N ASN A 118 -30.98 -18.78 15.10
CA ASN A 118 -31.80 -18.77 16.31
C ASN A 118 -32.26 -20.20 16.69
N GLY A 119 -33.03 -20.35 17.77
CA GLY A 119 -33.56 -21.64 18.21
C GLY A 119 -34.38 -22.42 17.15
N GLU A 120 -34.98 -21.69 16.21
CA GLU A 120 -35.79 -22.23 15.10
C GLU A 120 -34.97 -22.61 13.86
N GLY A 121 -33.67 -22.31 13.81
CA GLY A 121 -32.83 -22.55 12.62
C GLY A 121 -32.84 -21.42 11.58
N LYS A 122 -33.51 -20.30 11.85
CA LYS A 122 -33.52 -19.10 11.00
C LYS A 122 -32.35 -18.16 11.33
N PRO A 123 -31.98 -17.22 10.43
CA PRO A 123 -31.00 -16.19 10.75
C PRO A 123 -31.36 -15.44 12.04
N PRO A 124 -30.36 -15.04 12.86
CA PRO A 124 -30.58 -14.49 14.19
C PRO A 124 -31.27 -13.11 14.19
N GLY A 125 -31.21 -12.36 13.10
CA GLY A 125 -31.74 -11.00 13.03
C GLY A 125 -30.79 -9.95 13.63
N PHE A 126 -31.14 -8.68 13.46
CA PHE A 126 -30.25 -7.55 13.76
C PHE A 126 -29.87 -7.45 15.25
N LEU A 127 -30.85 -7.46 16.16
CA LEU A 127 -30.61 -7.29 17.61
C LEU A 127 -29.72 -8.39 18.18
N LYS A 128 -30.01 -9.65 17.85
CA LYS A 128 -29.19 -10.80 18.30
C LYS A 128 -27.78 -10.71 17.73
N SER A 129 -27.63 -10.27 16.49
CA SER A 129 -26.32 -10.05 15.88
C SER A 129 -25.56 -8.89 16.53
N LEU A 130 -26.23 -7.82 16.94
CA LEU A 130 -25.62 -6.69 17.64
C LEU A 130 -25.03 -7.09 18.99
N ILE A 131 -25.81 -7.81 19.80
CA ILE A 131 -25.34 -8.35 21.09
C ILE A 131 -24.07 -9.18 20.91
N ARG A 132 -24.06 -10.05 19.90
CA ARG A 132 -22.89 -10.89 19.55
C ARG A 132 -21.69 -10.08 19.09
N THR A 133 -21.92 -9.03 18.31
CA THR A 133 -20.86 -8.15 17.79
C THR A 133 -20.25 -7.31 18.90
N LEU A 134 -21.04 -6.80 19.85
CA LEU A 134 -20.55 -6.07 21.02
C LEU A 134 -19.73 -6.96 21.96
N LEU A 135 -20.25 -8.16 22.27
CA LEU A 135 -19.54 -9.13 23.12
C LEU A 135 -18.30 -9.71 22.46
N ARG A 136 -18.14 -9.59 21.14
CA ARG A 136 -16.94 -10.00 20.42
C ARG A 136 -15.70 -9.22 20.88
N LEU A 137 -15.85 -7.97 21.31
CA LEU A 137 -14.74 -7.17 21.82
C LEU A 137 -14.13 -7.78 23.09
N ILE A 138 -14.95 -8.50 23.86
CA ILE A 138 -14.59 -9.14 25.13
C ILE A 138 -14.17 -10.62 24.88
N ASP A 139 -14.97 -11.38 24.13
CA ASP A 139 -14.77 -12.82 23.91
C ASP A 139 -13.70 -13.18 22.88
N THR A 140 -13.55 -12.33 21.86
CA THR A 140 -12.70 -12.56 20.69
C THR A 140 -11.76 -11.37 20.52
N ASN A 141 -11.06 -11.01 21.60
CA ASN A 141 -10.10 -9.92 21.58
C ASN A 141 -8.94 -10.25 20.58
N PRO A 142 -8.71 -9.42 19.56
CA PRO A 142 -7.64 -9.59 18.58
C PRO A 142 -6.23 -9.66 19.19
N LEU A 143 -6.00 -8.99 20.33
CA LEU A 143 -4.69 -8.93 21.00
C LEU A 143 -4.23 -10.26 21.61
N LEU A 144 -5.16 -11.19 21.88
CA LEU A 144 -4.88 -12.48 22.52
C LEU A 144 -5.18 -13.67 21.58
N MET A 145 -5.08 -13.47 20.27
CA MET A 145 -5.45 -14.48 19.26
C MET A 145 -6.87 -15.05 19.46
N GLY A 146 -7.83 -14.26 20.00
CA GLY A 146 -9.28 -14.49 20.00
C GLY A 146 -9.83 -15.88 20.41
N GLY A 147 -9.00 -16.78 20.92
CA GLY A 147 -9.28 -18.22 20.91
C GLY A 147 -9.50 -18.82 22.28
N ILE A 148 -8.92 -18.24 23.33
CA ILE A 148 -8.89 -18.86 24.66
C ILE A 148 -10.26 -18.70 25.37
N PRO A 149 -10.82 -17.49 25.56
CA PRO A 149 -12.13 -17.35 26.23
C PRO A 149 -13.29 -17.95 25.40
N ALA A 150 -13.24 -17.74 24.08
CA ALA A 150 -14.19 -18.32 23.14
C ALA A 150 -14.08 -19.85 23.02
N GLY A 151 -12.88 -20.42 23.22
CA GLY A 151 -12.66 -21.86 23.25
C GLY A 151 -13.13 -22.50 24.55
N ILE A 152 -12.80 -21.88 25.68
CA ILE A 152 -13.23 -22.32 27.01
C ILE A 152 -14.76 -22.32 27.11
N SER A 153 -15.44 -21.24 26.71
CA SER A 153 -16.91 -21.16 26.77
C SER A 153 -17.62 -22.24 25.95
N VAL A 154 -17.08 -22.58 24.77
CA VAL A 154 -17.61 -23.66 23.91
C VAL A 154 -17.36 -25.05 24.51
N LEU A 155 -16.26 -25.24 25.24
CA LEU A 155 -15.95 -26.50 25.90
C LEU A 155 -16.75 -26.69 27.20
N VAL A 156 -17.04 -25.61 27.92
CA VAL A 156 -17.76 -25.64 29.20
C VAL A 156 -19.28 -25.70 29.02
N THR A 157 -19.81 -25.11 27.95
CA THR A 157 -21.26 -25.05 27.72
C THR A 157 -21.76 -26.33 27.05
N ALA A 158 -22.77 -26.99 27.64
CA ALA A 158 -23.39 -28.20 27.10
C ALA A 158 -23.86 -28.05 25.64
N SER A 159 -24.39 -26.88 25.28
CA SER A 159 -24.85 -26.54 23.92
C SER A 159 -23.74 -26.01 23.00
N ARG A 160 -22.46 -26.03 23.44
CA ARG A 160 -21.26 -25.56 22.72
C ARG A 160 -21.36 -24.11 22.23
N GLN A 161 -21.95 -23.25 23.06
CA GLN A 161 -22.14 -21.82 22.78
C GLN A 161 -21.01 -20.98 23.39
N ARG A 162 -20.60 -19.91 22.68
CA ARG A 162 -19.75 -18.84 23.25
C ARG A 162 -20.58 -17.95 24.18
N ILE A 163 -19.95 -17.09 24.98
CA ILE A 163 -20.66 -16.13 25.85
C ILE A 163 -21.57 -15.22 25.01
N GLY A 164 -21.08 -14.71 23.88
CA GLY A 164 -21.91 -13.98 22.92
C GLY A 164 -23.03 -14.80 22.28
N ASP A 165 -22.85 -16.12 22.09
CA ASP A 165 -23.90 -17.00 21.56
C ASP A 165 -25.01 -17.23 22.62
N LEU A 166 -24.63 -17.39 23.89
CA LEU A 166 -25.50 -17.56 25.05
C LEU A 166 -26.35 -16.31 25.29
N ALA A 167 -25.72 -15.14 25.37
CA ALA A 167 -26.40 -13.86 25.59
C ALA A 167 -27.43 -13.54 24.51
N ALA A 168 -27.17 -13.94 23.26
CA ALA A 168 -28.09 -13.72 22.15
C ALA A 168 -29.10 -14.87 21.93
N GLY A 169 -28.99 -15.98 22.66
CA GLY A 169 -29.83 -17.17 22.44
C GLY A 169 -29.68 -17.72 21.01
N THR A 170 -28.44 -17.87 20.55
CA THR A 170 -28.10 -18.28 19.18
C THR A 170 -27.19 -19.51 19.15
N TYR A 171 -27.26 -20.27 18.07
CA TYR A 171 -26.52 -21.52 17.90
C TYR A 171 -25.70 -21.45 16.61
N VAL A 172 -24.51 -22.04 16.62
CA VAL A 172 -23.75 -22.24 15.37
C VAL A 172 -23.79 -23.71 15.01
N VAL A 173 -24.37 -23.99 13.85
CA VAL A 173 -24.63 -25.34 13.34
C VAL A 173 -23.99 -25.54 11.97
N LYS A 174 -23.82 -26.80 11.54
CA LYS A 174 -23.31 -27.11 10.21
C LYS A 174 -24.41 -26.90 9.18
N VAL A 175 -24.05 -26.37 8.01
CA VAL A 175 -25.04 -26.03 6.95
C VAL A 175 -25.82 -27.23 6.47
N ARG A 176 -25.21 -28.42 6.48
CA ARG A 176 -25.86 -29.69 6.09
C ARG A 176 -27.03 -30.10 6.99
N ASP A 177 -27.09 -29.55 8.21
CA ASP A 177 -28.09 -29.89 9.22
C ASP A 177 -29.23 -28.84 9.25
N LEU A 178 -29.24 -27.91 8.29
CA LEU A 178 -30.23 -26.84 8.14
C LEU A 178 -31.08 -27.02 6.88
N GLU A 179 -32.30 -26.48 6.93
CA GLU A 179 -33.16 -26.37 5.76
C GLU A 179 -32.59 -25.40 4.71
N PRO A 180 -32.82 -25.67 3.41
CA PRO A 180 -32.28 -24.86 2.33
C PRO A 180 -32.79 -23.41 2.41
N ILE A 181 -31.86 -22.47 2.27
CA ILE A 181 -32.11 -21.03 2.45
C ILE A 181 -32.89 -20.48 1.26
N SER A 182 -33.82 -19.54 1.53
CA SER A 182 -34.48 -18.76 0.48
C SER A 182 -33.47 -18.03 -0.42
N LYS A 183 -33.58 -18.27 -1.74
CA LYS A 183 -32.70 -17.67 -2.77
C LYS A 183 -32.69 -16.13 -2.71
N LYS A 184 -33.78 -15.49 -2.26
CA LYS A 184 -33.92 -14.03 -2.17
C LYS A 184 -33.01 -13.42 -1.10
N THR A 185 -32.96 -14.02 0.08
CA THR A 185 -32.12 -13.57 1.21
C THR A 185 -30.64 -13.77 0.91
N MET A 186 -30.30 -14.89 0.25
CA MET A 186 -28.94 -15.18 -0.21
C MET A 186 -28.44 -14.14 -1.23
N LYS A 187 -29.25 -13.77 -2.23
CA LYS A 187 -28.88 -12.76 -3.24
C LYS A 187 -28.59 -11.38 -2.64
N ARG A 188 -29.41 -10.89 -1.70
CA ARG A 188 -29.19 -9.57 -1.07
C ARG A 188 -27.89 -9.50 -0.27
N SER A 189 -27.60 -10.55 0.48
CA SER A 189 -26.35 -10.62 1.24
C SER A 189 -25.13 -10.79 0.35
N LEU A 190 -25.25 -11.59 -0.70
CA LEU A 190 -24.17 -11.76 -1.67
C LEU A 190 -23.87 -10.44 -2.38
N PHE A 191 -24.89 -9.64 -2.70
CA PHE A 191 -24.73 -8.30 -3.26
C PHE A 191 -23.96 -7.37 -2.30
N ILE A 192 -24.37 -7.25 -1.04
CA ILE A 192 -23.66 -6.44 -0.04
C ILE A 192 -22.19 -6.89 0.11
N PHE A 193 -21.98 -8.20 0.13
CA PHE A 193 -20.64 -8.78 0.20
C PHE A 193 -19.78 -8.44 -1.02
N PHE A 194 -20.30 -8.62 -2.24
CA PHE A 194 -19.55 -8.30 -3.46
C PHE A 194 -19.24 -6.81 -3.55
N THR A 195 -20.18 -5.93 -3.17
CA THR A 195 -19.92 -4.48 -3.14
C THR A 195 -18.78 -4.13 -2.19
N ALA A 196 -18.78 -4.68 -0.98
CA ALA A 196 -17.68 -4.47 -0.03
C ALA A 196 -16.34 -5.05 -0.54
N MET A 197 -16.37 -6.19 -1.22
CA MET A 197 -15.18 -6.82 -1.81
C MET A 197 -14.61 -6.03 -2.98
N VAL A 198 -15.46 -5.42 -3.81
CA VAL A 198 -15.02 -4.53 -4.91
C VAL A 198 -14.32 -3.28 -4.35
N ILE A 199 -14.86 -2.68 -3.29
CA ILE A 199 -14.25 -1.52 -2.63
C ILE A 199 -12.86 -1.90 -2.07
N LEU A 200 -12.78 -3.02 -1.35
CA LEU A 200 -11.50 -3.51 -0.81
C LEU A 200 -10.51 -3.89 -1.91
N GLY A 201 -10.98 -4.50 -3.00
CA GLY A 201 -10.17 -4.87 -4.16
C GLY A 201 -9.60 -3.64 -4.88
N ALA A 202 -10.41 -2.59 -5.06
CA ALA A 202 -9.94 -1.33 -5.63
C ALA A 202 -8.84 -0.68 -4.75
N SER A 203 -9.01 -0.68 -3.43
CA SER A 203 -7.96 -0.22 -2.50
C SER A 203 -6.69 -1.07 -2.58
N PHE A 204 -6.82 -2.38 -2.76
CA PHE A 204 -5.70 -3.31 -2.92
C PHE A 204 -4.87 -3.02 -4.18
N VAL A 205 -5.53 -2.85 -5.33
CA VAL A 205 -4.86 -2.50 -6.59
C VAL A 205 -4.13 -1.17 -6.48
N ASN A 206 -4.75 -0.16 -5.86
CA ASN A 206 -4.11 1.13 -5.62
C ASN A 206 -2.86 1.00 -4.72
N ALA A 207 -2.92 0.16 -3.68
CA ALA A 207 -1.78 -0.10 -2.80
C ALA A 207 -0.59 -0.72 -3.54
N ILE A 208 -0.85 -1.70 -4.43
CA ILE A 208 0.19 -2.31 -5.26
C ILE A 208 0.84 -1.27 -6.18
N PHE A 209 0.02 -0.44 -6.82
CA PHE A 209 0.52 0.62 -7.70
C PHE A 209 1.44 1.59 -6.94
N ILE A 210 1.03 2.00 -5.74
CA ILE A 210 1.84 2.85 -4.85
C ILE A 210 3.14 2.17 -4.42
N LEU A 211 3.10 0.88 -4.06
CA LEU A 211 4.31 0.13 -3.69
C LEU A 211 5.27 -0.02 -4.87
N ALA A 212 4.74 -0.23 -6.07
CA ALA A 212 5.54 -0.30 -7.28
C ALA A 212 6.20 1.04 -7.61
N ASP A 213 5.47 2.16 -7.46
CA ASP A 213 5.98 3.51 -7.71
C ASP A 213 6.98 3.99 -6.64
N SER A 214 6.80 3.57 -5.39
CA SER A 214 7.70 3.89 -4.27
C SER A 214 8.91 2.97 -4.16
N TYR A 215 8.98 1.90 -4.94
CA TYR A 215 10.12 0.99 -4.96
C TYR A 215 11.32 1.66 -5.62
N VAL A 216 12.29 2.06 -4.80
CA VAL A 216 13.61 2.49 -5.27
C VAL A 216 14.48 1.23 -5.37
N PRO A 217 14.85 0.77 -6.59
CA PRO A 217 15.74 -0.38 -6.71
C PRO A 217 17.06 -0.11 -5.97
N PRO A 218 17.69 -1.15 -5.38
CA PRO A 218 18.97 -1.01 -4.71
C PRO A 218 19.99 -0.36 -5.65
N GLU A 219 20.54 0.77 -5.23
CA GLU A 219 21.35 1.64 -6.09
C GLU A 219 22.67 0.93 -6.45
N ALA A 220 22.96 0.81 -7.74
CA ALA A 220 24.19 0.20 -8.23
C ALA A 220 25.43 0.93 -7.66
N PRO A 221 26.52 0.22 -7.35
CA PRO A 221 27.74 0.84 -6.87
C PRO A 221 28.27 1.85 -7.90
N VAL A 222 28.68 3.03 -7.44
CA VAL A 222 29.29 4.08 -8.27
C VAL A 222 30.55 3.48 -8.91
N SER A 223 30.56 3.41 -10.24
CA SER A 223 31.72 2.90 -10.97
C SER A 223 32.87 3.89 -10.82
N LYS A 224 34.03 3.44 -10.33
CA LYS A 224 35.20 4.33 -10.14
C LYS A 224 35.95 4.67 -11.43
N LYS A 225 35.62 4.03 -12.54
CA LYS A 225 36.33 4.23 -13.80
C LYS A 225 35.58 5.28 -14.62
N GLU A 226 36.30 6.35 -14.95
CA GLU A 226 35.77 7.55 -15.60
C GLU A 226 35.87 7.46 -17.13
N GLN A 227 34.98 8.18 -17.81
CA GLN A 227 35.00 8.41 -19.24
C GLN A 227 34.80 9.89 -19.56
N SER A 228 35.41 10.36 -20.64
CA SER A 228 35.33 11.75 -21.07
C SER A 228 34.22 11.97 -22.09
N TYR A 229 33.48 13.06 -21.93
CA TYR A 229 32.47 13.55 -22.85
C TYR A 229 32.93 14.87 -23.43
N VAL A 230 33.03 14.95 -24.75
CA VAL A 230 33.50 16.12 -25.49
C VAL A 230 32.30 16.81 -26.12
N SER A 231 32.31 18.15 -26.15
CA SER A 231 31.30 18.94 -26.83
C SER A 231 31.25 18.63 -28.33
N LYS A 232 30.10 18.86 -28.97
CA LYS A 232 29.91 18.58 -30.40
C LYS A 232 30.88 19.32 -31.31
N ASP A 233 31.28 20.51 -30.89
CA ASP A 233 32.23 21.38 -31.58
C ASP A 233 33.69 21.12 -31.19
N GLY A 234 33.95 20.19 -30.26
CA GLY A 234 35.29 19.83 -29.80
C GLY A 234 35.96 20.84 -28.86
N ARG A 235 35.30 21.96 -28.52
CA ARG A 235 35.92 23.06 -27.75
C ARG A 235 36.14 22.76 -26.27
N PHE A 236 35.39 21.85 -25.67
CA PHE A 236 35.50 21.56 -24.25
C PHE A 236 35.03 20.14 -23.92
N GLN A 237 35.31 19.71 -22.69
CA GLN A 237 34.92 18.39 -22.22
C GLN A 237 34.68 18.35 -20.71
N ILE A 238 33.94 17.33 -20.28
CA ILE A 238 33.77 16.92 -18.88
C ILE A 238 34.08 15.43 -18.74
N SER A 239 34.29 14.95 -17.53
CA SER A 239 34.52 13.54 -17.21
C SER A 239 33.46 13.07 -16.23
N ALA A 240 32.90 11.88 -16.45
CA ALA A 240 31.96 11.27 -15.52
C ALA A 240 32.18 9.75 -15.41
N PRO A 241 31.69 9.12 -14.33
CA PRO A 241 31.72 7.67 -14.19
C PRO A 241 31.09 6.89 -15.36
N LEU A 242 31.51 5.65 -15.58
CA LEU A 242 31.01 4.77 -16.65
C LEU A 242 29.50 4.49 -16.65
N ASP A 243 28.81 4.67 -15.52
CA ASP A 243 27.35 4.50 -15.42
C ASP A 243 26.56 5.68 -15.99
N TRP A 244 27.24 6.69 -16.54
CA TRP A 244 26.63 7.81 -17.25
C TRP A 244 26.56 7.53 -18.76
N SER A 245 25.58 8.13 -19.42
CA SER A 245 25.40 8.04 -20.88
C SER A 245 24.97 9.39 -21.44
N THR A 246 25.23 9.64 -22.72
CA THR A 246 24.77 10.84 -23.42
C THR A 246 23.25 10.83 -23.56
N ASP A 247 22.60 11.97 -23.28
CA ASP A 247 21.14 12.18 -23.44
C ASP A 247 20.84 12.73 -24.86
N PRO A 248 20.38 11.90 -25.80
CA PRO A 248 20.19 12.33 -27.19
C PRO A 248 19.08 13.38 -27.36
N ASP A 249 18.12 13.41 -26.44
CA ASP A 249 16.99 14.33 -26.51
C ASP A 249 17.37 15.73 -26.04
N ARG A 250 18.22 15.83 -25.00
CA ARG A 250 18.73 17.11 -24.49
C ARG A 250 19.93 17.66 -25.25
N GLU A 251 20.71 16.80 -25.89
CA GLU A 251 21.82 17.21 -26.76
C GLU A 251 21.40 18.13 -27.92
N LYS A 252 20.12 18.20 -28.27
CA LYS A 252 19.62 19.14 -29.30
C LYS A 252 19.62 20.60 -28.82
N ILE A 253 19.67 20.83 -27.51
CA ILE A 253 19.48 22.13 -26.86
C ILE A 253 20.71 22.53 -26.03
N THR A 254 21.53 21.56 -25.63
CA THR A 254 22.75 21.77 -24.84
C THR A 254 23.97 21.17 -25.51
N ASP A 255 25.15 21.75 -25.27
CA ASP A 255 26.39 21.35 -25.94
C ASP A 255 26.94 20.00 -25.45
N ILE A 256 26.73 19.68 -24.17
CA ILE A 256 26.91 18.35 -23.59
C ILE A 256 25.70 18.04 -22.71
N ALA A 257 25.10 16.86 -22.87
CA ALA A 257 24.08 16.34 -21.96
C ALA A 257 24.40 14.90 -21.59
N ILE A 258 24.65 14.65 -20.31
CA ILE A 258 24.86 13.30 -19.78
C ILE A 258 23.83 13.01 -18.69
N PHE A 259 23.37 11.77 -18.63
CA PHE A 259 22.37 11.34 -17.67
C PHE A 259 22.60 9.90 -17.21
N ASN A 260 22.06 9.59 -16.04
CA ASN A 260 21.90 8.22 -15.57
C ASN A 260 20.40 8.01 -15.25
N PRO A 261 19.68 7.19 -16.05
CA PRO A 261 18.24 7.00 -15.89
C PRO A 261 17.88 6.26 -14.60
N TYR A 262 18.76 5.40 -14.08
CA TYR A 262 18.50 4.58 -12.90
C TYR A 262 18.42 5.41 -11.62
N ILE A 263 19.24 6.46 -11.52
CA ILE A 263 19.31 7.32 -10.32
C ILE A 263 18.69 8.71 -10.58
N GLN A 264 18.21 8.97 -11.81
CA GLN A 264 17.57 10.23 -12.24
C GLN A 264 18.45 11.45 -11.99
N LYS A 265 19.75 11.34 -12.30
CA LYS A 265 20.73 12.43 -12.25
C LYS A 265 21.15 12.80 -13.66
N SER A 266 21.43 14.09 -13.90
CA SER A 266 21.90 14.57 -15.19
C SER A 266 22.86 15.74 -15.02
N VAL A 267 23.86 15.84 -15.90
CA VAL A 267 24.72 17.01 -16.03
C VAL A 267 24.56 17.55 -17.44
N ALA A 268 24.34 18.86 -17.55
CA ALA A 268 24.29 19.55 -18.83
C ALA A 268 25.32 20.69 -18.85
N VAL A 269 25.93 20.91 -20.01
CA VAL A 269 26.82 22.05 -20.25
C VAL A 269 26.25 22.88 -21.39
N VAL A 270 26.19 24.19 -21.18
CA VAL A 270 25.76 25.18 -22.17
C VAL A 270 26.81 26.27 -22.28
N SER A 271 27.21 26.60 -23.50
CA SER A 271 28.14 27.68 -23.81
C SER A 271 27.40 28.90 -24.36
N ASN A 272 27.91 30.08 -24.04
CA ASN A 272 27.46 31.34 -24.63
C ASN A 272 28.65 32.24 -24.94
N SER A 273 28.74 32.67 -26.21
CA SER A 273 29.84 33.52 -26.67
C SER A 273 29.75 34.93 -26.07
N LYS A 274 30.87 35.44 -25.57
CA LYS A 274 30.98 36.84 -25.11
C LYS A 274 30.73 37.83 -26.24
N LYS A 275 31.00 37.45 -27.50
CA LYS A 275 30.74 38.28 -28.68
C LYS A 275 29.24 38.60 -28.83
N GLU A 276 28.37 37.66 -28.49
CA GLU A 276 26.91 37.82 -28.57
C GLU A 276 26.34 38.51 -27.33
N LEU A 277 26.95 38.29 -26.16
CA LEU A 277 26.51 38.86 -24.89
C LEU A 277 26.95 40.31 -24.68
N GLY A 278 28.03 40.76 -25.34
CA GLY A 278 28.67 42.05 -25.12
C GLY A 278 29.57 42.06 -23.87
N ASN A 279 29.97 43.25 -23.42
CA ASN A 279 30.88 43.42 -22.27
C ASN A 279 30.13 43.23 -20.94
N VAL A 280 29.79 42.00 -20.61
CA VAL A 280 29.11 41.59 -19.37
C VAL A 280 30.14 41.01 -18.42
N THR A 281 30.06 41.30 -17.12
CA THR A 281 30.93 40.67 -16.12
C THR A 281 30.37 39.33 -15.67
N LEU A 282 31.24 38.42 -15.18
CA LEU A 282 30.82 37.14 -14.62
C LEU A 282 29.74 37.27 -13.53
N GLN A 283 29.83 38.27 -12.65
CA GLN A 283 28.79 38.48 -11.62
C GLN A 283 27.45 38.90 -12.24
N HIS A 284 27.47 39.77 -13.25
CA HIS A 284 26.25 40.21 -13.91
C HIS A 284 25.60 39.06 -14.70
N TYR A 285 26.41 38.28 -15.41
CA TYR A 285 25.95 37.10 -16.13
C TYR A 285 25.35 36.06 -15.18
N THR A 286 26.02 35.77 -14.04
CA THR A 286 25.51 34.86 -13.01
C THR A 286 24.15 35.29 -12.47
N LYS A 287 23.97 36.60 -12.16
CA LYS A 287 22.66 37.12 -11.70
C LYS A 287 21.56 36.95 -12.75
N LYS A 288 21.88 37.13 -14.04
CA LYS A 288 20.93 36.90 -15.13
C LYS A 288 20.49 35.44 -15.19
N ILE A 289 21.43 34.50 -15.05
CA ILE A 289 21.11 33.05 -15.03
C ILE A 289 20.26 32.69 -13.81
N GLN A 290 20.63 33.17 -12.62
CA GLN A 290 19.84 32.96 -11.40
C GLN A 290 18.39 33.44 -11.57
N TYR A 291 18.19 34.63 -12.14
CA TYR A 291 16.85 35.18 -12.39
C TYR A 291 16.04 34.36 -13.41
N ASN A 292 16.68 33.87 -14.47
CA ASN A 292 16.01 33.07 -15.48
C ASN A 292 15.59 31.70 -14.91
N MET A 293 16.49 31.05 -14.17
CA MET A 293 16.21 29.76 -13.56
C MET A 293 15.12 29.89 -12.48
N THR A 294 15.09 30.97 -11.69
CA THR A 294 14.06 31.10 -10.65
C THR A 294 12.64 31.27 -11.18
N LYS A 295 12.49 31.78 -12.41
CA LYS A 295 11.19 31.84 -13.09
C LYS A 295 10.70 30.48 -13.56
N GLU A 296 11.61 29.58 -13.91
CA GLU A 296 11.28 28.28 -14.49
C GLU A 296 10.87 27.26 -13.41
N PHE A 297 11.48 27.34 -12.23
CA PHE A 297 11.22 26.43 -11.11
C PHE A 297 10.36 27.13 -10.06
N ASN A 298 9.04 27.02 -10.20
CA ASN A 298 8.01 27.62 -9.34
C ASN A 298 8.43 27.57 -7.84
N LEU A 299 8.71 28.75 -7.24
CA LEU A 299 9.24 28.96 -5.88
C LEU A 299 10.61 28.34 -5.56
N SER A 300 11.65 28.79 -6.28
CA SER A 300 13.02 28.34 -6.10
C SER A 300 13.81 29.15 -5.07
N THR A 301 14.41 28.45 -4.10
CA THR A 301 15.35 29.05 -3.15
C THR A 301 16.75 28.97 -3.74
N VAL A 302 17.36 30.12 -3.98
CA VAL A 302 18.77 30.21 -4.41
C VAL A 302 19.66 30.19 -3.17
N GLY A 303 20.60 29.26 -3.12
CA GLY A 303 21.62 29.17 -2.07
C GLY A 303 22.66 30.28 -2.19
N PRO A 304 23.58 30.39 -1.22
CA PRO A 304 24.67 31.36 -1.30
C PRO A 304 25.52 31.10 -2.55
N SER A 305 25.97 32.18 -3.19
CA SER A 305 26.93 32.11 -4.30
C SER A 305 28.35 32.20 -3.76
N SER A 306 29.25 31.38 -4.30
CA SER A 306 30.67 31.39 -3.95
C SER A 306 31.52 31.62 -5.20
N ASN A 307 32.50 32.51 -5.11
CA ASN A 307 33.54 32.63 -6.13
C ASN A 307 34.53 31.48 -5.95
N THR A 308 34.94 30.85 -7.05
CA THR A 308 35.90 29.75 -7.08
C THR A 308 36.72 29.81 -8.37
N THR A 309 37.59 28.83 -8.56
CA THR A 309 38.27 28.58 -9.84
C THR A 309 38.13 27.11 -10.23
N ILE A 310 37.77 26.86 -11.49
CA ILE A 310 37.68 25.51 -12.05
C ILE A 310 38.77 25.40 -13.11
N HIS A 311 39.76 24.53 -12.87
CA HIS A 311 40.93 24.38 -13.74
C HIS A 311 41.63 25.71 -14.12
N GLY A 312 41.65 26.68 -13.21
CA GLY A 312 42.28 27.98 -13.41
C GLY A 312 41.37 29.06 -14.02
N TYR A 313 40.16 28.70 -14.44
CA TYR A 313 39.17 29.65 -14.91
C TYR A 313 38.36 30.24 -13.75
N PRO A 314 38.11 31.57 -13.71
CA PRO A 314 37.20 32.18 -12.76
C PRO A 314 35.81 31.57 -12.87
N ALA A 315 35.22 31.18 -11.74
CA ALA A 315 33.89 30.61 -11.71
C ALA A 315 33.06 31.09 -10.52
N ILE A 316 31.74 31.06 -10.66
CA ILE A 316 30.77 31.30 -9.57
C ILE A 316 29.87 30.09 -9.45
N GLU A 317 29.78 29.56 -8.24
CA GLU A 317 28.94 28.41 -7.91
C GLU A 317 27.78 28.79 -7.01
N PHE A 318 26.63 28.17 -7.25
CA PHE A 318 25.47 28.29 -6.39
C PHE A 318 24.57 27.07 -6.56
N THR A 319 23.65 26.89 -5.62
CA THR A 319 22.63 25.83 -5.69
C THR A 319 21.25 26.43 -5.87
N ILE A 320 20.43 25.84 -6.73
CA ILE A 320 19.01 26.17 -6.82
C ILE A 320 18.22 24.97 -6.33
N LYS A 321 17.36 25.20 -5.34
CA LYS A 321 16.34 24.23 -4.92
C LYS A 321 15.02 24.65 -5.53
N GLY A 322 14.34 23.74 -6.20
CA GLY A 322 13.07 24.04 -6.85
C GLY A 322 12.16 22.82 -6.94
N GLN A 323 10.91 23.08 -7.31
CA GLN A 323 9.93 22.05 -7.59
C GLN A 323 9.62 22.07 -9.09
N LYS A 324 9.65 20.88 -9.71
CA LYS A 324 9.15 20.67 -11.08
C LYS A 324 8.11 19.55 -10.99
N ASP A 325 6.87 19.88 -11.32
CA ASP A 325 5.69 19.03 -11.10
C ASP A 325 5.54 18.62 -9.61
N VAL A 326 5.63 17.33 -9.30
CA VAL A 326 5.49 16.79 -7.93
C VAL A 326 6.86 16.66 -7.23
N ASN A 327 7.96 16.68 -8.00
CA ASN A 327 9.28 16.31 -7.51
C ASN A 327 10.12 17.53 -7.15
N HIS A 328 10.83 17.43 -6.03
CA HIS A 328 11.78 18.43 -5.57
C HIS A 328 13.17 18.09 -6.11
N TYR A 329 13.86 19.09 -6.67
CA TYR A 329 15.19 18.93 -7.25
C TYR A 329 16.16 19.94 -6.65
N VAL A 330 17.42 19.54 -6.58
CA VAL A 330 18.56 20.42 -6.31
C VAL A 330 19.41 20.46 -7.57
N THR A 331 19.68 21.67 -8.04
CA THR A 331 20.59 21.92 -9.16
C THR A 331 21.84 22.60 -8.64
N HIS A 332 22.98 21.96 -8.83
CA HIS A 332 24.31 22.53 -8.59
C HIS A 332 24.74 23.23 -9.86
N VAL A 333 25.01 24.53 -9.78
CA VAL A 333 25.33 25.35 -10.94
C VAL A 333 26.72 25.92 -10.77
N ALA A 334 27.56 25.77 -11.80
CA ALA A 334 28.81 26.48 -11.94
C ALA A 334 28.78 27.32 -13.23
N ILE A 335 29.07 28.60 -13.09
CA ILE A 335 29.22 29.54 -14.20
C ILE A 335 30.70 29.84 -14.36
N ILE A 336 31.29 29.45 -15.48
CA ILE A 336 32.74 29.52 -15.74
C ILE A 336 32.99 30.58 -16.80
N GLU A 337 33.97 31.46 -16.55
CA GLU A 337 34.42 32.47 -17.49
C GLU A 337 35.73 32.07 -18.15
N THR A 338 35.74 32.01 -19.48
CA THR A 338 36.95 31.86 -20.29
C THR A 338 37.26 33.15 -21.04
N GLU A 339 38.27 33.15 -21.90
CA GLU A 339 38.62 34.32 -22.71
C GLU A 339 37.47 34.73 -23.62
N ASN A 340 36.84 33.77 -24.30
CA ASN A 340 35.87 34.02 -25.38
C ASN A 340 34.42 33.68 -25.01
N ASP A 341 34.20 32.82 -24.03
CA ASP A 341 32.88 32.23 -23.74
C ASP A 341 32.57 32.19 -22.24
N TYR A 342 31.28 32.15 -21.91
CA TYR A 342 30.76 31.73 -20.62
C TYR A 342 30.20 30.31 -20.74
N TYR A 343 30.51 29.46 -19.76
CA TYR A 343 29.99 28.10 -19.69
C TYR A 343 29.10 27.94 -18.44
N GLN A 344 27.95 27.31 -18.62
CA GLN A 344 27.02 26.94 -17.56
C GLN A 344 27.06 25.42 -17.41
N VAL A 345 27.58 24.93 -16.28
CA VAL A 345 27.58 23.51 -15.95
C VAL A 345 26.51 23.26 -14.89
N LEU A 346 25.53 22.44 -15.23
CA LEU A 346 24.29 22.23 -14.47
C LEU A 346 24.17 20.78 -14.03
N GLY A 347 24.43 20.50 -12.76
CA GLY A 347 24.26 19.19 -12.15
C GLY A 347 22.91 19.05 -11.46
N TYR A 348 22.03 18.20 -11.99
CA TYR A 348 20.68 17.96 -11.49
C TYR A 348 20.63 16.67 -10.66
N ALA A 349 20.06 16.78 -9.45
CA ALA A 349 19.72 15.63 -8.61
C ALA A 349 18.35 15.78 -7.93
N PRO A 350 17.64 14.66 -7.66
CA PRO A 350 16.48 14.67 -6.78
C PRO A 350 16.86 15.14 -5.37
N ALA A 351 16.04 15.96 -4.73
CA ALA A 351 16.34 16.54 -3.42
C ALA A 351 16.51 15.48 -2.31
N SER A 352 15.85 14.33 -2.43
CA SER A 352 16.00 13.19 -1.53
C SER A 352 17.39 12.52 -1.60
N LYS A 353 18.12 12.72 -2.71
CA LYS A 353 19.42 12.07 -2.98
C LYS A 353 20.60 13.05 -2.99
N ASP A 354 20.33 14.36 -2.88
CA ASP A 354 21.33 15.43 -2.97
C ASP A 354 22.54 15.19 -2.05
N GLY A 355 22.31 14.84 -0.78
CA GLY A 355 23.40 14.63 0.18
C GLY A 355 24.42 13.56 -0.23
N ARG A 356 23.99 12.51 -0.95
CA ARG A 356 24.88 11.44 -1.46
C ARG A 356 25.52 11.81 -2.79
N LEU A 357 24.75 12.43 -3.69
CA LEU A 357 25.17 12.72 -5.06
C LEU A 357 25.97 14.02 -5.20
N LYS A 358 25.94 14.88 -4.17
CA LYS A 358 26.60 16.19 -4.18
C LYS A 358 28.08 16.10 -4.54
N GLN A 359 28.81 15.16 -3.95
CA GLN A 359 30.24 15.02 -4.25
C GLN A 359 30.46 14.55 -5.69
N GLU A 360 29.70 13.56 -6.16
CA GLU A 360 29.84 13.04 -7.53
C GLU A 360 29.52 14.13 -8.57
N LEU A 361 28.44 14.90 -8.37
CA LEU A 361 28.10 16.02 -9.24
C LEU A 361 29.16 17.12 -9.19
N HIS A 362 29.70 17.41 -8.00
CA HIS A 362 30.79 18.35 -7.84
C HIS A 362 32.03 17.90 -8.62
N ASP A 363 32.45 16.64 -8.50
CA ASP A 363 33.61 16.11 -9.21
C ASP A 363 33.42 16.19 -10.74
N ILE A 364 32.22 15.89 -11.24
CA ILE A 364 31.89 16.02 -12.67
C ILE A 364 31.94 17.49 -13.11
N ILE A 365 31.35 18.41 -12.33
CA ILE A 365 31.36 19.85 -12.63
C ILE A 365 32.80 20.38 -12.68
N TYR A 366 33.61 20.00 -11.69
CA TYR A 366 35.00 20.44 -11.58
C TYR A 366 35.92 19.80 -12.60
N SER A 367 35.51 18.72 -13.27
CA SER A 367 36.28 18.10 -14.35
C SER A 367 36.23 18.88 -15.68
N PHE A 368 35.44 19.97 -15.73
CA PHE A 368 35.31 20.82 -16.92
C PHE A 368 36.67 21.37 -17.36
N ARG A 369 36.98 21.18 -18.65
CA ARG A 369 38.14 21.79 -19.27
C ARG A 369 37.88 22.18 -20.71
N GLU A 370 38.41 23.32 -21.10
CA GLU A 370 38.49 23.74 -22.49
C GLU A 370 39.58 22.92 -23.20
N VAL A 371 39.27 22.38 -24.36
CA VAL A 371 40.22 21.65 -25.20
C VAL A 371 40.88 22.68 -26.10
N ARG A 372 42.11 23.07 -25.77
CA ARG A 372 42.91 23.94 -26.63
C ARG A 372 43.35 23.15 -27.87
N HIS A 373 43.03 23.66 -29.04
CA HIS A 373 43.61 23.22 -30.31
C HIS A 373 45.05 23.69 -30.47
#